data_AF-A0A6C0EV82-F1
#
_entry.id   AF-A0A6C0EV82-F1
#
_cell.length_a   1.000
_cell.length_b   1.000
_cell.length_c   1.000
_cell.angle_alpha   90.00
_cell.angle_beta   90.00
_cell.angle_gamma   90.00
#
_symmetry.space_group_name_H-M   'P 1'
#
loop_
_entity.id
_entity.type
_entity.pdbx_description
1 polymer ?
#
loop_
_entity_poly.entity_id
_entity_poly.type
_entity_poly.pdbx_seq_one_letter_code
_entity_poly.pdbx_strand_id
1 'polypeptide(L)'
;MICENVNRIYSSTPNIDNKDSIINYNSFRKDNYRSDRFPITENNKESHTNVNDTSNININIYRYKFTDDFIAELYKFSKIHQYDERKDFKEAWNIWIEEEAEIVDIEIRRLMNIGYEGNILDKMFKSARYYFRKKSTEKKAPKIRRSYVPVRKELLDCMDKHIISNINNDDYKPSEGFASFCKDYIELLKEEISILCKNGFNNSQEIKNKFKKTYKNRYFILTNK
;
A
#
# COMPACT_ATOMS: atom_id res chain seq x y z
N MET A 1 18.26 -24.21 22.17
CA MET A 1 16.87 -24.69 22.36
C MET A 1 15.86 -23.86 21.56
N ILE A 2 16.18 -23.48 20.31
CA ILE A 2 15.27 -22.86 19.32
C ILE A 2 15.65 -23.44 17.95
N CYS A 3 15.65 -24.77 17.83
CA CYS A 3 15.93 -25.46 16.55
C CYS A 3 15.01 -26.67 16.29
N GLU A 4 14.03 -26.97 17.14
CA GLU A 4 13.18 -28.16 16.97
C GLU A 4 11.71 -27.88 16.60
N ASN A 5 11.33 -26.62 16.33
CA ASN A 5 9.93 -26.27 16.05
C ASN A 5 9.68 -25.75 14.62
N VAL A 6 10.45 -26.23 13.63
CA VAL A 6 10.16 -25.95 12.21
C VAL A 6 9.04 -26.87 11.69
N ASN A 7 8.99 -28.13 12.15
CA ASN A 7 7.98 -29.10 11.70
C ASN A 7 6.57 -28.74 12.20
N ARG A 8 6.44 -28.12 13.38
CA ARG A 8 5.13 -27.76 13.97
C ARG A 8 4.42 -26.59 13.27
N ILE A 9 5.10 -25.83 12.42
CA ILE A 9 4.51 -24.68 11.71
C ILE A 9 3.74 -25.13 10.45
N TYR A 10 4.03 -26.32 9.92
CA TYR A 10 3.50 -26.78 8.64
C TYR A 10 2.80 -28.17 8.66
N SER A 11 2.80 -28.90 9.78
CA SER A 11 2.08 -30.17 9.94
C SER A 11 1.00 -30.11 11.04
N SER A 12 -0.18 -29.57 10.70
CA SER A 12 -1.46 -29.86 11.35
C SER A 12 -2.59 -29.31 10.47
N THR A 13 -3.39 -30.19 9.89
CA THR A 13 -4.68 -29.86 9.26
C THR A 13 -5.70 -29.51 10.35
N PRO A 14 -6.37 -28.34 10.32
CA PRO A 14 -7.61 -28.16 11.05
C PRO A 14 -8.78 -28.55 10.15
N ASN A 15 -9.61 -29.42 10.71
CA ASN A 15 -10.93 -29.79 10.26
C ASN A 15 -11.78 -28.53 9.97
N ILE A 16 -12.49 -28.55 8.86
CA ILE A 16 -13.47 -27.54 8.45
C ILE A 16 -14.73 -27.82 9.26
N ASP A 17 -15.15 -26.88 10.11
CA ASP A 17 -16.55 -26.55 10.44
C ASP A 17 -16.60 -25.67 11.71
N ASN A 18 -16.73 -24.35 11.55
CA ASN A 18 -17.90 -23.58 12.02
C ASN A 18 -17.74 -22.07 11.80
N LYS A 19 -18.87 -21.43 11.49
CA LYS A 19 -19.07 -20.01 11.18
C LYS A 19 -18.76 -19.12 12.38
N ASP A 20 -17.98 -18.05 12.17
CA ASP A 20 -18.31 -16.65 12.50
C ASP A 20 -17.06 -15.73 12.43
N SER A 21 -17.30 -14.49 11.97
CA SER A 21 -16.38 -13.34 11.82
C SER A 21 -15.80 -13.06 10.41
N ILE A 22 -16.63 -12.38 9.60
CA ILE A 22 -16.20 -11.66 8.39
C ILE A 22 -15.40 -10.43 8.82
N ILE A 23 -14.07 -10.50 8.78
CA ILE A 23 -13.19 -9.32 8.95
C ILE A 23 -12.82 -8.77 7.57
N ASN A 24 -13.36 -7.58 7.31
CA ASN A 24 -13.20 -6.74 6.12
C ASN A 24 -11.72 -6.40 5.87
N TYR A 25 -11.13 -7.03 4.84
CA TYR A 25 -9.74 -6.85 4.43
C TYR A 25 -9.56 -5.59 3.57
N ASN A 26 -9.64 -4.41 4.19
CA ASN A 26 -9.29 -3.14 3.55
C ASN A 26 -8.35 -2.32 4.43
N SER A 27 -7.08 -2.73 4.46
CA SER A 27 -5.98 -1.91 4.98
C SER A 27 -4.69 -2.17 4.20
N PHE A 28 -4.68 -1.75 2.93
CA PHE A 28 -3.45 -1.57 2.17
C PHE A 28 -2.92 -0.14 2.38
N ARG A 29 -2.10 0.03 3.42
CA ARG A 29 -1.12 1.11 3.49
C ARG A 29 0.11 0.69 2.68
N LYS A 30 0.32 1.29 1.51
CA LYS A 30 1.61 1.28 0.80
C LYS A 30 2.33 2.57 1.15
N ASP A 31 3.37 2.45 1.97
CA ASP A 31 4.42 3.46 2.07
C ASP A 31 5.23 3.44 0.76
N ASN A 32 5.63 4.65 0.36
CA ASN A 32 6.22 5.00 -0.93
C ASN A 32 7.46 4.15 -1.29
N TYR A 33 7.43 3.49 -2.44
CA TYR A 33 8.64 3.09 -3.15
C TYR A 33 9.16 4.33 -3.89
N ARG A 34 10.24 4.91 -3.37
CA ARG A 34 11.07 5.87 -4.10
C ARG A 34 12.08 5.06 -4.90
N SER A 35 12.07 5.19 -6.21
CA SER A 35 13.09 4.64 -7.10
C SER A 35 14.34 5.49 -6.97
N ASP A 36 15.32 5.04 -6.19
CA ASP A 36 16.61 5.74 -6.13
C ASP A 36 17.60 5.07 -7.09
N ARG A 37 17.88 5.87 -8.13
CA ARG A 37 18.89 5.77 -9.17
C ARG A 37 20.29 5.80 -8.51
N PHE A 38 21.23 5.04 -9.07
CA PHE A 38 22.64 4.98 -8.64
C PHE A 38 23.32 6.37 -8.60
N PRO A 39 24.26 6.64 -7.66
CA PRO A 39 24.88 7.94 -7.50
C PRO A 39 26.04 8.15 -8.48
N ILE A 40 26.05 9.33 -9.13
CA ILE A 40 27.21 9.90 -9.83
C ILE A 40 27.57 11.19 -9.07
N THR A 41 28.87 11.34 -8.81
CA THR A 41 29.53 12.39 -8.01
C THR A 41 29.36 13.81 -8.55
N GLU A 42 29.37 14.77 -7.62
CA GLU A 42 29.19 16.23 -7.78
C GLU A 42 30.19 16.91 -8.73
N ASN A 43 29.72 17.94 -9.45
CA ASN A 43 30.44 19.21 -9.61
C ASN A 43 29.50 20.34 -10.12
N ASN A 44 29.72 21.54 -9.56
CA ASN A 44 28.94 22.78 -9.65
C ASN A 44 28.76 23.42 -11.04
N LYS A 45 27.61 24.09 -11.28
CA LYS A 45 27.48 25.50 -11.72
C LYS A 45 26.01 25.91 -11.97
N GLU A 46 25.67 27.13 -11.58
CA GLU A 46 24.37 27.79 -11.76
C GLU A 46 24.05 28.07 -13.24
N SER A 47 22.78 27.95 -13.62
CA SER A 47 22.15 28.76 -14.68
C SER A 47 20.62 28.57 -14.69
N HIS A 48 19.90 29.70 -14.63
CA HIS A 48 18.48 29.81 -14.92
C HIS A 48 18.14 29.30 -16.32
N THR A 49 17.08 28.49 -16.45
CA THR A 49 16.15 28.50 -17.60
C THR A 49 14.80 27.91 -17.22
N ASN A 50 13.76 28.73 -17.41
CA ASN A 50 12.38 28.30 -17.69
C ASN A 50 12.38 27.39 -18.94
N VAL A 51 11.78 26.21 -18.87
CA VAL A 51 11.14 25.57 -20.03
C VAL A 51 9.95 24.73 -19.58
N ASN A 52 8.77 25.18 -20.00
CA ASN A 52 7.56 24.39 -20.13
C ASN A 52 7.82 23.20 -21.04
N ASP A 53 7.72 21.97 -20.55
CA ASP A 53 7.49 20.78 -21.38
C ASP A 53 7.03 19.62 -20.48
N THR A 54 5.78 19.67 -20.02
CA THR A 54 5.12 18.46 -19.54
C THR A 54 4.56 17.71 -20.74
N SER A 55 5.45 16.96 -21.39
CA SER A 55 5.11 15.88 -22.31
C SER A 55 3.99 15.02 -21.70
N ASN A 56 2.96 14.73 -22.50
CA ASN A 56 1.85 13.82 -22.21
C ASN A 56 2.37 12.39 -21.95
N ILE A 57 2.91 12.16 -20.76
CA ILE A 57 3.22 10.81 -20.29
C ILE A 57 1.88 10.23 -19.83
N ASN A 58 1.35 9.27 -20.58
CA ASN A 58 0.17 8.51 -20.21
C ASN A 58 0.50 7.59 -19.02
N ILE A 59 0.60 8.18 -17.83
CA ILE A 59 0.78 7.45 -16.58
C ILE A 59 -0.60 6.98 -16.15
N ASN A 60 -0.81 5.67 -16.07
CA ASN A 60 -2.05 5.13 -15.52
C ASN A 60 -2.16 5.52 -14.03
N ILE A 61 -3.06 6.45 -13.71
CA ILE A 61 -3.27 6.94 -12.35
C ILE A 61 -4.24 6.00 -11.63
N TYR A 62 -3.70 5.07 -10.85
CA TYR A 62 -4.52 4.21 -9.99
C TYR A 62 -5.07 4.93 -8.75
N ARG A 63 -4.45 6.05 -8.36
CA ARG A 63 -4.82 6.80 -7.15
C ARG A 63 -4.83 8.30 -7.38
N TYR A 64 -6.02 8.80 -7.63
CA TYR A 64 -6.33 10.23 -7.70
C TYR A 64 -6.31 10.86 -6.31
N LYS A 65 -5.29 11.68 -6.04
CA LYS A 65 -5.15 12.51 -4.83
C LYS A 65 -5.62 13.92 -5.11
N PHE A 66 -6.07 14.60 -4.05
CA PHE A 66 -6.35 16.03 -4.12
C PHE A 66 -5.06 16.86 -4.07
N THR A 67 -5.12 18.11 -4.52
CA THR A 67 -4.05 19.11 -4.34
C THR A 67 -3.84 19.46 -2.87
N ASP A 68 -2.63 19.88 -2.51
CA ASP A 68 -2.30 20.25 -1.14
C ASP A 68 -3.09 21.49 -0.67
N ASP A 69 -3.29 22.47 -1.56
CA ASP A 69 -4.09 23.68 -1.29
C ASP A 69 -5.55 23.33 -0.98
N PHE A 70 -6.18 22.52 -1.84
CA PHE A 70 -7.54 22.04 -1.59
C PHE A 70 -7.64 21.20 -0.30
N ILE A 71 -6.64 20.36 -0.03
CA ILE A 71 -6.60 19.56 1.20
C ILE A 71 -6.54 20.47 2.43
N ALA A 72 -5.83 21.59 2.38
CA ALA A 72 -5.71 22.52 3.51
C ALA A 72 -7.08 23.15 3.86
N GLU A 73 -7.80 23.68 2.87
CA GLU A 73 -9.13 24.27 3.09
C GLU A 73 -10.16 23.21 3.50
N LEU A 74 -10.14 22.04 2.84
CA LEU A 74 -11.02 20.94 3.20
C LEU A 74 -10.76 20.44 4.64
N TYR A 75 -9.50 20.45 5.06
CA TYR A 75 -9.11 20.10 6.42
C TYR A 75 -9.60 21.12 7.44
N LYS A 76 -9.48 22.42 7.15
CA LYS A 76 -9.98 23.52 7.97
C LYS A 76 -11.48 23.40 8.19
N PHE A 77 -12.26 23.26 7.12
CA PHE A 77 -13.71 23.00 7.20
C PHE A 77 -14.00 21.79 8.10
N SER A 78 -13.35 20.65 7.83
CA SER A 78 -13.58 19.41 8.57
C SER A 78 -13.26 19.51 10.06
N LYS A 79 -12.37 20.43 10.43
CA LYS A 79 -11.94 20.66 11.82
C LYS A 79 -12.88 21.59 12.57
N ILE A 80 -13.40 22.62 11.90
CA ILE A 80 -14.44 23.48 12.46
C ILE A 80 -15.66 22.63 12.83
N HIS A 81 -16.09 21.76 11.91
CA HIS A 81 -17.27 20.90 12.07
C HIS A 81 -16.94 19.54 12.71
N GLN A 82 -15.94 19.47 13.59
CA GLN A 82 -15.46 18.20 14.15
C GLN A 82 -16.50 17.49 15.03
N TYR A 83 -17.26 18.28 15.78
CA TYR A 83 -18.24 17.81 16.76
C TYR A 83 -19.68 17.84 16.27
N ASP A 84 -19.89 18.31 15.04
CA ASP A 84 -21.20 18.41 14.42
C ASP A 84 -21.89 17.06 14.27
N GLU A 85 -23.20 17.09 14.49
CA GLU A 85 -24.05 15.95 14.19
C GLU A 85 -24.16 15.71 12.68
N ARG A 86 -24.78 14.59 12.31
CA ARG A 86 -24.84 14.18 10.90
C ARG A 86 -25.53 15.20 10.00
N LYS A 87 -26.62 15.81 10.49
CA LYS A 87 -27.44 16.75 9.73
C LYS A 87 -26.71 18.08 9.57
N ASP A 88 -26.27 18.66 10.67
CA ASP A 88 -25.55 19.94 10.72
C ASP A 88 -24.29 19.91 9.84
N PHE A 89 -23.50 18.83 9.91
CA PHE A 89 -22.33 18.67 9.04
C PHE A 89 -22.71 18.67 7.55
N LYS A 90 -23.85 18.10 7.18
CA LYS A 90 -24.29 18.04 5.79
C LYS A 90 -24.79 19.40 5.31
N GLU A 91 -25.46 20.14 6.17
CA GLU A 91 -25.90 21.51 5.90
C GLU A 91 -24.71 22.44 5.73
N ALA A 92 -23.78 22.44 6.69
CA ALA A 92 -22.54 23.19 6.61
C ALA A 92 -21.70 22.82 5.38
N TRP A 93 -21.69 21.53 4.99
CA TRP A 93 -21.03 21.10 3.76
C TRP A 93 -21.62 21.75 2.51
N ASN A 94 -22.96 21.81 2.42
CA ASN A 94 -23.62 22.43 1.26
C ASN A 94 -23.33 23.93 1.19
N ILE A 95 -23.26 24.61 2.35
CA ILE A 95 -22.87 26.02 2.41
C ILE A 95 -21.41 26.18 1.97
N TRP A 96 -20.51 25.35 2.50
CA TRP A 96 -19.08 25.45 2.21
C TRP A 96 -18.74 25.24 0.73
N ILE A 97 -19.41 24.30 0.04
CA ILE A 97 -19.18 24.11 -1.41
C ILE A 97 -19.65 25.30 -2.25
N GLU A 98 -20.60 26.10 -1.75
CA GLU A 98 -21.09 27.31 -2.42
C GLU A 98 -20.16 28.49 -2.13
N GLU A 99 -19.71 28.64 -0.88
CA GLU A 99 -18.77 29.70 -0.45
C GLU A 99 -17.39 29.55 -1.10
N GLU A 100 -16.86 28.32 -1.14
CA GLU A 100 -15.54 27.98 -1.68
C GLU A 100 -15.65 27.35 -3.08
N ALA A 101 -16.64 27.79 -3.88
CA ALA A 101 -16.91 27.20 -5.19
C ALA A 101 -15.70 27.24 -6.14
N GLU A 102 -14.88 28.29 -6.08
CA GLU A 102 -13.71 28.44 -6.96
C GLU A 102 -12.69 27.31 -6.75
N ILE A 103 -12.27 27.05 -5.51
CA ILE A 103 -11.28 26.00 -5.21
C ILE A 103 -11.86 24.60 -5.46
N VAL A 104 -13.17 24.42 -5.20
CA VAL A 104 -13.89 23.17 -5.50
C VAL A 104 -13.90 22.91 -7.00
N ASP A 105 -14.26 23.90 -7.83
CA ASP A 105 -14.36 23.76 -9.28
C ASP A 105 -13.00 23.58 -9.95
N ILE A 106 -11.96 24.28 -9.47
CA ILE A 106 -10.58 24.05 -9.91
C ILE A 106 -10.20 22.59 -9.67
N GLU A 107 -10.48 22.06 -8.48
CA GLU A 107 -10.10 20.70 -8.12
C GLU A 107 -10.93 19.64 -8.87
N ILE A 108 -12.22 19.89 -9.10
CA ILE A 108 -13.08 19.05 -9.93
C ILE A 108 -12.52 18.96 -11.35
N ARG A 109 -12.27 20.12 -12.00
CA ARG A 109 -11.72 20.17 -13.36
C ARG A 109 -10.38 19.46 -13.44
N ARG A 110 -9.50 19.66 -12.45
CA ARG A 110 -8.20 18.99 -12.40
C ARG A 110 -8.35 17.47 -12.32
N LEU A 111 -9.22 16.94 -11.47
CA LEU A 111 -9.45 15.49 -11.37
C LEU A 111 -10.06 14.90 -12.65
N MET A 112 -10.98 15.62 -13.30
CA MET A 112 -11.54 15.23 -14.59
C MET A 112 -10.46 15.19 -15.68
N ASN A 113 -9.62 16.22 -15.73
CA ASN A 113 -8.54 16.33 -16.72
C ASN A 113 -7.49 15.22 -16.61
N ILE A 114 -7.26 14.70 -15.40
CA ILE A 114 -6.35 13.57 -15.18
C ILE A 114 -7.04 12.20 -15.33
N GLY A 115 -8.34 12.16 -15.66
CA GLY A 115 -9.07 10.93 -16.00
C GLY A 115 -9.86 10.28 -14.85
N TYR A 116 -10.21 11.02 -13.79
CA TYR A 116 -11.07 10.45 -12.72
C TYR A 116 -12.54 10.42 -13.14
N GLU A 117 -13.11 9.22 -13.24
CA GLU A 117 -14.49 8.99 -13.69
C GLU A 117 -15.54 8.91 -12.55
N GLY A 118 -15.12 9.00 -11.28
CA GLY A 118 -16.02 8.87 -10.14
C GLY A 118 -16.71 10.18 -9.75
N ASN A 119 -17.67 10.11 -8.81
CA ASN A 119 -18.26 11.31 -8.21
C ASN A 119 -17.23 12.02 -7.31
N ILE A 120 -16.73 13.18 -7.78
CA ILE A 120 -15.68 13.95 -7.10
C ILE A 120 -16.21 14.61 -5.83
N LEU A 121 -17.42 15.17 -5.85
CA LEU A 121 -18.03 15.82 -4.68
C LEU A 121 -18.26 14.81 -3.54
N ASP A 122 -18.75 13.61 -3.84
CA ASP A 122 -18.89 12.53 -2.86
C ASP A 122 -17.53 12.09 -2.30
N LYS A 123 -16.50 12.02 -3.16
CA LYS A 123 -15.12 11.75 -2.74
C LYS A 123 -14.61 12.81 -1.77
N MET A 124 -14.87 14.09 -2.04
CA MET A 124 -14.50 15.23 -1.19
C MET A 124 -15.25 15.18 0.16
N PHE A 125 -16.58 15.01 0.13
CA PHE A 125 -17.42 14.91 1.33
C PHE A 125 -16.98 13.76 2.25
N LYS A 126 -16.73 12.57 1.67
CA LYS A 126 -16.22 11.41 2.43
C LYS A 126 -14.85 11.69 3.03
N SER A 127 -13.98 12.38 2.29
CA SER A 127 -12.67 12.79 2.76
C SER A 127 -12.76 13.74 3.96
N ALA A 128 -13.63 14.74 3.88
CA ALA A 128 -13.90 15.66 4.99
C ALA A 128 -14.42 14.93 6.23
N ARG A 129 -15.56 14.24 6.08
CA ARG A 129 -16.33 13.67 7.19
C ARG A 129 -15.65 12.50 7.89
N TYR A 130 -15.05 11.59 7.13
CA TYR A 130 -14.52 10.33 7.67
C TYR A 130 -13.02 10.39 7.95
N TYR A 131 -12.26 11.14 7.16
CA TYR A 131 -10.80 11.21 7.32
C TYR A 131 -10.39 12.46 8.08
N PHE A 132 -10.62 13.66 7.52
CA PHE A 132 -10.07 14.89 8.06
C PHE A 132 -10.66 15.28 9.42
N ARG A 133 -11.96 15.03 9.61
CA ARG A 133 -12.64 15.22 10.90
C ARG A 133 -11.93 14.51 12.06
N LYS A 134 -11.60 13.23 11.87
CA LYS A 134 -10.96 12.36 12.89
C LYS A 134 -9.43 12.40 12.89
N LYS A 135 -8.80 13.07 11.90
CA LYS A 135 -7.34 13.12 11.78
C LYS A 135 -6.76 14.02 12.87
N SER A 136 -5.87 13.48 13.71
CA SER A 136 -5.19 14.26 14.75
C SER A 136 -4.26 15.31 14.14
N THR A 137 -4.17 16.48 14.79
CA THR A 137 -3.20 17.55 14.51
C THR A 137 -1.81 17.23 15.07
N GLU A 138 -1.72 16.28 16.01
CA GLU A 138 -0.45 15.88 16.62
C GLU A 138 0.42 15.13 15.62
N LYS A 139 1.58 15.72 15.32
CA LYS A 139 2.62 15.05 14.56
C LYS A 139 3.19 13.93 15.44
N LYS A 140 2.74 12.69 15.21
CA LYS A 140 3.33 11.52 15.85
C LYS A 140 4.82 11.48 15.52
N ALA A 141 5.65 11.27 16.54
CA ALA A 141 7.08 11.09 16.35
C ALA A 141 7.34 10.03 15.26
N PRO A 142 8.30 10.27 14.34
CA PRO A 142 8.59 9.34 13.28
C PRO A 142 8.92 7.97 13.88
N LYS A 143 8.17 6.95 13.47
CA LYS A 143 8.44 5.57 13.92
C LYS A 143 9.82 5.15 13.41
N ILE A 144 10.70 4.74 14.33
CA ILE A 144 12.02 4.19 13.98
C ILE A 144 11.81 3.04 13.00
N ARG A 145 12.38 3.16 11.81
CA ARG A 145 12.31 2.12 10.79
C ARG A 145 13.29 1.02 11.17
N ARG A 146 12.82 -0.23 11.13
CA ARG A 146 13.70 -1.40 11.27
C ARG A 146 14.70 -1.44 10.11
N SER A 147 15.89 -1.98 10.39
CA SER A 147 16.83 -2.34 9.33
C SER A 147 16.15 -3.31 8.35
N TYR A 148 16.27 -3.02 7.06
CA TYR A 148 15.69 -3.86 6.01
C TYR A 148 16.64 -4.99 5.66
N VAL A 149 16.23 -6.23 5.89
CA VAL A 149 16.94 -7.42 5.43
C VAL A 149 16.29 -7.90 4.12
N PRO A 150 17.01 -7.93 2.98
CA PRO A 150 16.46 -8.40 1.71
C PRO A 150 16.20 -9.92 1.73
N VAL A 151 15.36 -10.39 0.81
CA VAL A 151 15.25 -11.83 0.49
C VAL A 151 16.26 -12.13 -0.60
N ARG A 152 17.02 -13.24 -0.49
CA ARG A 152 18.01 -13.62 -1.50
C ARG A 152 17.38 -13.83 -2.87
N LYS A 153 18.14 -13.51 -3.92
CA LYS A 153 17.73 -13.65 -5.32
C LYS A 153 17.32 -15.09 -5.66
N GLU A 154 18.05 -16.07 -5.14
CA GLU A 154 17.77 -17.50 -5.36
C GLU A 154 16.34 -17.89 -4.94
N LEU A 155 15.93 -17.51 -3.72
CA LEU A 155 14.56 -17.79 -3.25
C LEU A 155 13.52 -17.07 -4.11
N LEU A 156 13.82 -15.83 -4.55
CA LEU A 156 12.93 -15.06 -5.42
C LEU A 156 12.74 -15.73 -6.79
N ASP A 157 13.82 -16.22 -7.40
CA ASP A 157 13.80 -16.92 -8.69
C ASP A 157 13.03 -18.25 -8.57
N CYS A 158 13.17 -18.97 -7.46
CA CYS A 158 12.38 -20.17 -7.17
C CYS A 158 10.88 -19.86 -7.01
N MET A 159 10.53 -18.76 -6.33
CA MET A 159 9.13 -18.33 -6.23
C MET A 159 8.55 -18.01 -7.61
N ASP A 160 9.28 -17.27 -8.45
CA ASP A 160 8.84 -16.93 -9.80
C ASP A 160 8.63 -18.18 -10.66
N LYS A 161 9.58 -19.13 -10.64
CA LYS A 161 9.45 -20.42 -11.32
C LYS A 161 8.22 -21.20 -10.86
N HIS A 162 8.01 -21.33 -9.55
CA HIS A 162 6.84 -22.02 -9.02
C HIS A 162 5.54 -21.32 -9.45
N ILE A 163 5.49 -19.99 -9.43
CA ILE A 163 4.29 -19.25 -9.86
C ILE A 163 4.02 -19.51 -11.34
N ILE A 164 5.01 -19.34 -12.22
CA ILE A 164 4.86 -19.53 -13.67
C ILE A 164 4.40 -20.95 -14.01
N SER A 165 4.90 -21.96 -13.30
CA SER A 165 4.50 -23.35 -13.55
C SER A 165 3.05 -23.66 -13.14
N ASN A 166 2.44 -22.86 -12.25
CA ASN A 166 1.10 -23.14 -11.69
C ASN A 166 0.03 -22.11 -12.11
N ILE A 167 0.42 -20.97 -12.67
CA ILE A 167 -0.48 -19.84 -12.99
C ILE A 167 -1.53 -20.17 -14.05
N ASN A 168 -1.28 -21.16 -14.90
CA ASN A 168 -2.20 -21.59 -15.97
C ASN A 168 -3.36 -22.46 -15.46
N ASN A 169 -3.39 -22.78 -14.15
CA ASN A 169 -4.53 -23.45 -13.55
C ASN A 169 -5.60 -22.39 -13.21
N ASP A 170 -6.80 -22.55 -13.75
CA ASP A 170 -7.91 -21.58 -13.63
C ASP A 170 -8.29 -21.26 -12.17
N ASP A 171 -8.07 -22.21 -11.25
CA ASP A 171 -8.36 -22.04 -9.82
C ASP A 171 -7.16 -21.55 -8.98
N TYR A 172 -6.05 -21.18 -9.63
CA TYR A 172 -4.82 -20.86 -8.92
C TYR A 172 -4.94 -19.56 -8.10
N LYS A 173 -4.94 -19.72 -6.77
CA LYS A 173 -4.92 -18.60 -5.82
C LYS A 173 -3.53 -18.41 -5.22
N PRO A 174 -2.99 -17.17 -5.13
CA PRO A 174 -1.66 -16.91 -4.57
C PRO A 174 -1.47 -17.35 -3.12
N SER A 175 -2.57 -17.45 -2.35
CA SER A 175 -2.54 -17.99 -0.99
C SER A 175 -2.29 -19.49 -0.96
N GLU A 176 -2.90 -20.23 -1.88
CA GLU A 176 -2.78 -21.68 -2.01
C GLU A 176 -1.44 -22.02 -2.64
N GLY A 177 -1.04 -21.31 -3.70
CA GLY A 177 0.29 -21.44 -4.31
C GLY A 177 1.44 -21.15 -3.34
N PHE A 178 1.29 -20.20 -2.41
CA PHE A 178 2.28 -20.01 -1.35
C PHE A 178 2.34 -21.20 -0.38
N ALA A 179 1.19 -21.81 -0.07
CA ALA A 179 1.14 -22.97 0.81
C ALA A 179 1.76 -24.21 0.16
N SER A 180 1.55 -24.44 -1.15
CA SER A 180 2.25 -25.50 -1.91
C SER A 180 3.74 -25.22 -1.99
N PHE A 181 4.14 -23.99 -2.34
CA PHE A 181 5.54 -23.58 -2.39
C PHE A 181 6.26 -23.84 -1.07
N CYS A 182 5.61 -23.55 0.06
CA CYS A 182 6.19 -23.82 1.37
C CYS A 182 6.44 -25.30 1.66
N LYS A 183 5.69 -26.22 1.02
CA LYS A 183 5.90 -27.68 1.13
C LYS A 183 7.01 -28.14 0.20
N ASP A 184 7.04 -27.62 -1.02
CA ASP A 184 7.95 -28.07 -2.07
C ASP A 184 9.38 -27.52 -1.88
N TYR A 185 9.53 -26.36 -1.25
CA TYR A 185 10.81 -25.65 -1.09
C TYR A 185 11.23 -25.49 0.39
N ILE A 186 10.90 -26.46 1.25
CA ILE A 186 11.19 -26.41 2.70
C ILE A 186 12.67 -26.16 3.00
N GLU A 187 13.59 -26.87 2.34
CA GLU A 187 15.02 -26.77 2.65
C GLU A 187 15.60 -25.40 2.28
N LEU A 188 15.22 -24.86 1.12
CA LEU A 188 15.61 -23.51 0.70
C LEU A 188 15.04 -22.45 1.64
N LEU A 189 13.80 -22.64 2.12
CA LEU A 189 13.19 -21.77 3.12
C LEU A 189 13.94 -21.84 4.46
N LYS A 190 14.34 -23.02 4.93
CA LYS A 190 15.13 -23.16 6.17
C LYS A 190 16.47 -22.44 6.08
N GLU A 191 17.16 -22.54 4.96
CA GLU A 191 18.42 -21.84 4.73
C GLU A 191 18.21 -20.31 4.78
N GLU A 192 17.20 -19.80 4.07
CA GLU A 192 16.85 -18.38 4.09
C GLU A 192 16.50 -17.90 5.50
N ILE A 193 15.72 -18.69 6.26
CA ILE A 193 15.37 -18.39 7.65
C ILE A 193 16.62 -18.29 8.51
N SER A 194 17.56 -19.22 8.38
CA SER A 194 18.84 -19.21 9.12
C SER A 194 19.62 -17.92 8.85
N ILE A 195 19.67 -17.47 7.59
CA ILE A 195 20.34 -16.23 7.19
C ILE A 195 19.62 -15.00 7.76
N LEU A 196 18.28 -14.96 7.69
CA LEU A 196 17.49 -13.87 8.28
C LEU A 196 17.71 -13.77 9.80
N CYS A 197 17.73 -14.91 10.49
CA CYS A 197 17.99 -14.96 11.93
C CYS A 197 19.41 -14.49 12.28
N LYS A 198 20.43 -14.89 11.49
CA LYS A 198 21.81 -14.38 11.66
C LYS A 198 21.90 -12.86 11.53
N ASN A 199 21.02 -12.25 10.74
CA ASN A 199 20.91 -10.80 10.57
C ASN A 199 19.99 -10.13 11.60
N GLY A 200 19.68 -10.81 12.71
CA GLY A 200 18.86 -10.27 13.81
C GLY A 200 17.35 -10.29 13.56
N PHE A 201 16.89 -10.90 12.46
CA PHE A 201 15.48 -10.99 12.11
C PHE A 201 14.89 -12.29 12.64
N ASN A 202 14.60 -12.34 13.95
CA ASN A 202 14.30 -13.57 14.68
C ASN A 202 12.79 -13.84 14.92
N ASN A 203 11.91 -12.93 14.50
CA ASN A 203 10.47 -13.10 14.69
C ASN A 203 9.87 -14.02 13.61
N SER A 204 9.53 -15.25 14.00
CA SER A 204 8.97 -16.28 13.12
C SER A 204 7.72 -15.82 12.35
N GLN A 205 6.80 -15.11 13.01
CA GLN A 205 5.59 -14.62 12.34
C GLN A 205 5.92 -13.53 11.32
N GLU A 206 6.91 -12.67 11.60
CA GLU A 206 7.35 -11.65 10.66
C GLU A 206 8.07 -12.23 9.44
N ILE A 207 8.89 -13.26 9.63
CA ILE A 207 9.52 -14.02 8.55
C ILE A 207 8.47 -14.66 7.66
N LYS A 208 7.50 -15.37 8.25
CA LYS A 208 6.39 -15.98 7.51
C LYS A 208 5.61 -14.94 6.71
N ASN A 209 5.28 -13.81 7.34
CA ASN A 209 4.57 -12.71 6.68
C ASN A 209 5.41 -12.07 5.56
N LYS A 210 6.73 -11.97 5.74
CA LYS A 210 7.66 -11.47 4.71
C LYS A 210 7.62 -12.37 3.49
N PHE A 211 7.81 -13.68 3.63
CA PHE A 211 7.77 -14.61 2.49
C PHE A 211 6.41 -14.65 1.82
N LYS A 212 5.31 -14.73 2.58
CA LYS A 212 3.95 -14.70 2.04
C LYS A 212 3.68 -13.44 1.21
N LYS A 213 4.11 -12.27 1.72
CA LYS A 213 3.96 -11.00 1.01
C LYS A 213 4.82 -10.94 -0.23
N THR A 214 6.07 -11.38 -0.15
CA THR A 214 6.99 -11.46 -1.30
C THR A 214 6.38 -12.31 -2.41
N TYR A 215 5.91 -13.52 -2.08
CA TYR A 215 5.30 -14.44 -3.03
C TYR A 215 4.05 -13.84 -3.71
N LYS A 216 3.11 -13.30 -2.92
CA LYS A 216 1.92 -12.64 -3.46
C LYS A 216 2.26 -11.46 -4.38
N ASN A 217 3.23 -10.63 -3.98
CA ASN A 217 3.65 -9.50 -4.80
C ASN A 217 4.25 -9.98 -6.13
N ARG A 218 5.07 -11.04 -6.10
CA ARG A 218 5.65 -11.67 -7.30
C ARG A 218 4.56 -12.17 -8.23
N TYR A 219 3.56 -12.85 -7.70
CA TYR A 219 2.38 -13.26 -8.47
C TYR A 219 1.71 -12.09 -9.20
N PHE A 220 1.37 -11.01 -8.50
CA PHE A 220 0.70 -9.87 -9.12
C PHE A 220 1.58 -9.15 -10.16
N ILE A 221 2.90 -9.20 -10.02
CA ILE A 221 3.83 -8.67 -11.03
C ILE A 221 3.82 -9.54 -12.29
N LEU A 222 3.68 -10.86 -12.14
CA LEU A 222 3.68 -11.81 -13.25
C LEU A 222 2.33 -11.85 -13.98
N THR A 223 1.20 -11.69 -13.27
CA THR A 223 -0.14 -11.70 -13.87
C THR A 223 -0.55 -10.39 -14.52
N ASN A 224 -0.09 -9.25 -14.01
CA ASN A 224 -0.57 -7.92 -14.44
C ASN A 224 0.36 -7.29 -15.50
N LYS A 225 0.94 -8.11 -16.38
CA LYS A 225 1.75 -7.65 -17.52
C LYS A 225 0.89 -7.34 -18.73
#